data_AF-A0A535Z7H4-F1
#
_entry.id   AF-A0A535Z7H4-F1
#
_cell.length_a   1.000
_cell.length_b   1.000
_cell.length_c   1.000
_cell.angle_alpha   90.00
_cell.angle_beta   90.00
_cell.angle_gamma   90.00
#
_symmetry.space_group_name_H-M   'P 1'
#
loop_
_entity.id
_entity.type
_entity.pdbx_description
1 polymer ?
#
loop_
_entity_poly.entity_id
_entity_poly.type
_entity_poly.pdbx_seq_one_letter_code
_entity_poly.pdbx_strand_id
1 'polypeptide(L)'
;SFYFHPEGDGLLFGMGMADEKPSFSTGVDWGVLDVMAEVIDRRAPLLATAGIQAAWAGLYEVTPDHQPILGPVDDLDGFWCACGFSGHGFQQAPAVGYLLSQWFSGERPEVPLDIFAHRRFATGNVEPERNVV
;
A
#
# COMPACT_ATOMS: atom_id res chain seq x y z
N SER A 1 2.90 -2.04 -11.52
CA SER A 1 1.56 -1.89 -12.14
C SER A 1 1.36 -0.46 -12.53
N PHE A 2 0.60 -0.15 -13.59
CA PHE A 2 0.25 1.22 -13.96
C PHE A 2 -1.24 1.45 -13.69
N TYR A 3 -1.57 2.52 -12.96
CA TYR A 3 -2.95 2.92 -12.69
C TYR A 3 -3.17 4.37 -13.10
N PHE A 4 -4.42 4.71 -13.41
CA PHE A 4 -4.86 6.07 -13.59
C PHE A 4 -6.36 6.22 -13.32
N HIS A 5 -6.79 7.38 -12.87
CA HIS A 5 -8.21 7.73 -12.67
C HIS A 5 -8.44 9.23 -12.86
N PRO A 6 -9.70 9.67 -13.09
CA PRO A 6 -10.08 11.09 -13.05
C PRO A 6 -9.71 11.74 -11.72
N GLU A 7 -9.09 12.92 -11.78
CA GLU A 7 -8.75 13.74 -10.61
C GLU A 7 -8.89 15.22 -10.99
N GLY A 8 -9.85 15.90 -10.36
CA GLY A 8 -10.22 17.28 -10.73
C GLY A 8 -10.58 17.42 -12.21
N ASP A 9 -9.99 18.40 -12.89
CA ASP A 9 -10.16 18.64 -14.33
C ASP A 9 -9.23 17.78 -15.21
N GLY A 10 -8.51 16.82 -14.62
CA GLY A 10 -7.51 16.01 -15.30
C GLY A 10 -7.51 14.54 -14.86
N LEU A 11 -6.32 13.94 -14.92
CA LEU A 11 -6.08 12.55 -14.55
C LEU A 11 -4.93 12.48 -13.55
N LEU A 12 -5.06 11.58 -12.58
CA LEU A 12 -3.97 11.14 -11.75
C LEU A 12 -3.52 9.76 -12.21
N PHE A 13 -2.21 9.55 -12.32
CA PHE A 13 -1.63 8.27 -12.68
C PHE A 13 -0.38 7.99 -11.86
N GLY A 14 -0.03 6.71 -11.77
CA GLY A 14 1.15 6.28 -11.04
C GLY A 14 1.56 4.86 -11.41
N MET A 15 2.83 4.56 -11.15
CA MET A 15 3.40 3.24 -11.30
C MET A 15 4.61 3.09 -10.38
N GLY A 16 4.68 1.98 -9.66
CA GLY A 16 5.87 1.61 -8.90
C GLY A 16 6.99 1.12 -9.82
N MET A 17 8.24 1.42 -9.43
CA MET A 17 9.45 0.93 -10.09
C MET A 17 9.84 -0.43 -9.51
N ALA A 18 10.16 -1.40 -10.36
CA ALA A 18 10.44 -2.77 -9.93
C ALA A 18 11.74 -2.92 -9.14
N ASP A 19 12.69 -2.00 -9.35
CA ASP A 19 14.02 -1.99 -8.74
C ASP A 19 14.20 -0.89 -7.69
N GLU A 20 13.10 -0.26 -7.25
CA GLU A 20 13.12 0.75 -6.18
C GLU A 20 13.73 0.16 -4.90
N LYS A 21 14.72 0.87 -4.34
CA LYS A 21 15.40 0.44 -3.12
C LYS A 21 14.73 1.06 -1.89
N PRO A 22 14.73 0.37 -0.73
CA PRO A 22 14.23 0.97 0.51
C PRO A 22 14.90 2.31 0.80
N SER A 23 14.08 3.34 0.99
CA SER A 23 14.51 4.72 1.15
C SER A 23 13.44 5.51 1.92
N PHE A 24 13.84 6.64 2.48
CA PHE A 24 12.93 7.66 3.04
C PHE A 24 12.80 8.89 2.12
N SER A 25 13.33 8.81 0.90
CA SER A 25 13.19 9.88 -0.09
C SER A 25 11.74 10.06 -0.50
N THR A 26 11.26 11.29 -0.45
CA THR A 26 9.97 11.69 -1.02
C THR A 26 10.16 12.63 -2.22
N GLY A 27 11.37 12.65 -2.79
CA GLY A 27 11.66 13.38 -4.02
C GLY A 27 11.08 12.64 -5.22
N VAL A 28 10.54 13.39 -6.18
CA VAL A 28 10.06 12.83 -7.44
C VAL A 28 11.26 12.41 -8.28
N ASP A 29 11.35 11.12 -8.61
CA ASP A 29 12.26 10.62 -9.64
C ASP A 29 11.58 10.74 -11.01
N TRP A 30 12.04 11.69 -11.82
CA TRP A 30 11.50 11.91 -13.16
C TRP A 30 11.87 10.83 -14.17
N GLY A 31 12.87 9.98 -13.88
CA GLY A 31 13.21 8.82 -14.70
C GLY A 31 12.08 7.80 -14.81
N VAL A 32 11.12 7.83 -13.86
CA VAL A 32 9.90 7.01 -13.92
C VAL A 32 9.10 7.25 -15.19
N LEU A 33 9.14 8.46 -15.76
CA LEU A 33 8.38 8.81 -16.96
C LEU A 33 8.83 8.03 -18.18
N ASP A 34 10.12 7.74 -18.31
CA ASP A 34 10.66 6.94 -19.42
C ASP A 34 10.11 5.50 -19.38
N VAL A 35 9.98 4.94 -18.16
CA VAL A 35 9.40 3.60 -17.97
C VAL A 35 7.89 3.63 -18.17
N MET A 36 7.19 4.67 -17.70
CA MET A 36 5.76 4.81 -17.89
C MET A 36 5.38 5.06 -19.36
N ALA A 37 6.23 5.72 -20.15
CA ALA A 37 5.93 6.08 -21.54
C ALA A 37 5.53 4.87 -22.38
N GLU A 38 6.27 3.76 -22.30
CA GLU A 38 5.93 2.53 -23.05
C GLU A 38 4.57 1.95 -22.62
N VAL A 39 4.25 2.03 -21.32
CA VAL A 39 2.96 1.55 -20.80
C VAL A 39 1.82 2.48 -21.22
N ILE A 40 2.03 3.79 -21.16
CA ILE A 40 1.10 4.83 -21.57
C ILE A 40 0.77 4.69 -23.06
N ASP A 41 1.77 4.56 -23.92
CA ASP A 41 1.58 4.40 -25.37
C ASP A 41 0.71 3.19 -25.71
N ARG A 42 0.86 2.09 -24.94
CA ARG A 42 0.12 0.85 -25.16
C ARG A 42 -1.28 0.85 -24.54
N ARG A 43 -1.49 1.54 -23.42
CA ARG A 43 -2.70 1.40 -22.59
C ARG A 43 -3.58 2.64 -22.56
N ALA A 44 -2.98 3.82 -22.67
CA ALA A 44 -3.67 5.11 -22.56
C ALA A 44 -2.99 6.17 -23.45
N PRO A 45 -2.92 6.00 -24.78
CA PRO A 45 -2.09 6.82 -25.67
C PRO A 45 -2.44 8.32 -25.67
N LEU A 46 -3.68 8.69 -25.29
CA LEU A 46 -4.05 10.10 -25.15
C LEU A 46 -3.28 10.81 -24.01
N LEU A 47 -2.88 10.06 -22.96
CA LEU A 47 -2.05 10.60 -21.87
C LEU A 47 -0.66 11.01 -22.35
N ALA A 48 -0.12 10.42 -23.41
CA ALA A 48 1.21 10.76 -23.94
C ALA A 48 1.30 12.22 -24.44
N THR A 49 0.17 12.85 -24.71
CA THR A 49 0.08 14.26 -25.15
C THR A 49 -0.31 15.22 -24.03
N ALA A 50 -0.61 14.71 -22.83
CA ALA A 50 -1.01 15.53 -21.70
C ALA A 50 0.20 16.19 -21.03
N GLY A 51 0.01 17.42 -20.52
CA GLY A 51 1.00 18.07 -19.66
C GLY A 51 0.94 17.58 -18.22
N ILE A 52 2.06 17.66 -17.50
CA ILE A 52 2.12 17.36 -16.07
C ILE A 52 1.83 18.64 -15.28
N GLN A 53 0.72 18.66 -14.53
CA GLN A 53 0.35 19.79 -13.68
C GLN A 53 1.08 19.77 -12.33
N ALA A 54 1.22 18.59 -11.72
CA ALA A 54 1.89 18.38 -10.44
C ALA A 54 2.40 16.94 -10.33
N ALA A 55 3.39 16.72 -9.47
CA ALA A 55 3.92 15.39 -9.14
C ALA A 55 4.39 15.36 -7.69
N TRP A 56 4.28 14.19 -7.06
CA TRP A 56 4.80 13.93 -5.73
C TRP A 56 5.23 12.47 -5.60
N ALA A 57 6.06 12.18 -4.60
CA ALA A 57 6.40 10.83 -4.18
C ALA A 57 6.03 10.65 -2.70
N GLY A 58 5.70 9.43 -2.33
CA GLY A 58 5.32 9.05 -0.98
C GLY A 58 6.02 7.76 -0.56
N LEU A 59 5.90 7.41 0.72
CA LEU A 59 6.52 6.22 1.30
C LEU A 59 5.49 5.09 1.37
N TYR A 60 5.92 3.88 1.01
CA TYR A 60 5.17 2.65 1.27
C TYR A 60 5.94 1.83 2.30
N GLU A 61 5.30 1.49 3.42
CA GLU A 61 5.78 0.43 4.29
C GLU A 61 5.37 -0.94 3.75
N VAL A 62 6.33 -1.66 3.16
CA VAL A 62 6.11 -2.95 2.51
C VAL A 62 6.51 -4.09 3.44
N THR A 63 5.59 -5.00 3.72
CA THR A 63 5.87 -6.24 4.47
C THR A 63 6.32 -7.36 3.52
N PRO A 64 7.04 -8.39 4.02
CA PRO A 64 7.51 -9.50 3.17
C PRO A 64 6.41 -10.24 2.40
N ASP A 65 5.17 -10.17 2.86
CA ASP A 65 4.00 -10.83 2.27
C ASP A 65 2.99 -9.85 1.69
N HIS A 66 3.33 -8.57 1.71
CA HIS A 66 2.47 -7.48 1.30
C HIS A 66 1.13 -7.39 2.04
N GLN A 67 0.96 -8.06 3.18
CA GLN A 67 -0.22 -7.94 4.04
C GLN A 67 0.07 -7.00 5.22
N PRO A 68 -0.93 -6.31 5.79
CA PRO A 68 -0.72 -5.45 6.94
C PRO A 68 -0.29 -6.23 8.19
N ILE A 69 0.28 -5.52 9.16
CA ILE A 69 0.52 -6.00 10.52
C ILE A 69 -0.51 -5.36 11.43
N LEU A 70 -1.43 -6.18 11.94
CA LEU A 70 -2.58 -5.74 12.72
C LEU A 70 -2.62 -6.46 14.08
N GLY A 71 -3.05 -5.75 15.12
CA GLY A 71 -3.34 -6.34 16.43
C GLY A 71 -2.25 -6.11 17.49
N PRO A 72 -2.37 -6.79 18.65
CA PRO A 72 -1.45 -6.61 19.76
C PRO A 72 -0.08 -7.22 19.44
N VAL A 73 0.97 -6.66 20.07
CA VAL A 73 2.30 -7.27 20.07
C VAL A 73 2.43 -8.14 21.31
N ASP A 74 2.40 -9.47 21.11
CA ASP A 74 2.37 -10.49 22.16
C ASP A 74 3.35 -10.26 23.34
N ASP A 75 4.55 -9.73 23.09
CA ASP A 75 5.58 -9.51 24.13
C ASP A 75 5.59 -8.09 24.74
N LEU A 76 4.63 -7.22 24.36
CA LEU A 76 4.56 -5.82 24.77
C LEU A 76 3.12 -5.44 25.18
N ASP A 77 2.85 -5.45 26.48
CA ASP A 77 1.54 -5.10 27.01
C ASP A 77 1.11 -3.69 26.61
N GLY A 78 -0.14 -3.57 26.15
CA GLY A 78 -0.72 -2.32 25.67
C GLY A 78 -0.20 -1.81 24.31
N PHE A 79 0.73 -2.50 23.65
CA PHE A 79 1.26 -2.08 22.34
C PHE A 79 0.52 -2.76 21.18
N TRP A 80 0.06 -1.96 20.22
CA TRP A 80 -0.73 -2.41 19.07
C TRP A 80 -0.15 -1.91 17.76
N CYS A 81 -0.26 -2.74 16.72
CA CYS A 81 0.15 -2.43 15.37
C CYS A 81 -1.06 -2.21 14.45
N ALA A 82 -0.94 -1.20 13.59
CA ALA A 82 -1.75 -0.98 12.41
C ALA A 82 -0.83 -0.33 11.36
N CYS A 83 0.01 -1.14 10.72
CA CYS A 83 1.05 -0.69 9.80
C CYS A 83 1.34 -1.74 8.72
N GLY A 84 2.29 -1.49 7.82
CA GLY A 84 2.72 -2.48 6.84
C GLY A 84 1.75 -2.67 5.67
N PHE A 85 0.94 -1.66 5.37
CA PHE A 85 -0.17 -1.78 4.41
C PHE A 85 0.26 -1.93 2.96
N SER A 86 1.56 -1.90 2.64
CA SER A 86 2.11 -2.30 1.35
C SER A 86 1.40 -1.65 0.15
N GLY A 87 1.03 -0.38 0.29
CA GLY A 87 0.43 0.45 -0.75
C GLY A 87 -1.10 0.54 -0.80
N HIS A 88 -1.82 -0.31 -0.08
CA HIS A 88 -3.28 -0.40 -0.16
C HIS A 88 -3.97 -0.08 1.17
N GLY A 89 -3.31 0.70 2.02
CA GLY A 89 -3.83 1.13 3.32
C GLY A 89 -5.02 2.08 3.19
N PHE A 90 -5.09 2.90 2.14
CA PHE A 90 -6.20 3.85 1.95
C PHE A 90 -7.56 3.12 1.85
N GLN A 91 -7.63 2.08 1.03
CA GLN A 91 -8.87 1.29 0.87
C GLN A 91 -9.19 0.44 2.11
N GLN A 92 -8.17 0.02 2.87
CA GLN A 92 -8.34 -0.86 4.04
C GLN A 92 -8.64 -0.10 5.34
N ALA A 93 -8.22 1.17 5.45
CA ALA A 93 -8.26 1.93 6.69
C ALA A 93 -9.63 1.94 7.41
N PRO A 94 -10.78 2.12 6.71
CA PRO A 94 -12.08 2.11 7.38
C PRO A 94 -12.39 0.76 8.05
N ALA A 95 -12.15 -0.35 7.34
CA ALA A 95 -12.41 -1.69 7.85
C ALA A 95 -11.44 -2.07 8.98
N VAL A 96 -10.16 -1.75 8.81
CA VAL A 96 -9.13 -2.03 9.82
C VAL A 96 -9.37 -1.23 11.09
N GLY A 97 -9.68 0.06 10.99
CA GLY A 97 -10.01 0.88 12.17
C GLY A 97 -11.23 0.34 12.92
N TYR A 98 -12.28 -0.05 12.20
CA TYR A 98 -13.47 -0.65 12.79
C TYR A 98 -13.16 -1.97 13.53
N LEU A 99 -12.53 -2.92 12.85
CA LEU A 99 -12.24 -4.24 13.41
C LEU A 99 -11.22 -4.18 14.57
N LEU A 100 -10.21 -3.32 14.48
CA LEU A 100 -9.27 -3.09 15.58
C LEU A 100 -9.95 -2.43 16.78
N SER A 101 -10.93 -1.53 16.57
CA SER A 101 -11.67 -0.92 17.69
C SER A 101 -12.51 -1.94 18.47
N GLN A 102 -13.12 -2.90 17.77
CA GLN A 102 -13.80 -4.06 18.38
C GLN A 102 -12.81 -4.88 19.19
N TRP A 103 -11.70 -5.29 18.57
CA TRP A 103 -10.69 -6.12 19.24
C TRP A 103 -10.12 -5.44 20.49
N PHE A 104 -9.77 -4.17 20.37
CA PHE A 104 -9.19 -3.36 21.44
C PHE A 104 -10.16 -3.21 22.63
N SER A 105 -11.46 -3.16 22.35
CA SER A 105 -12.52 -3.04 23.37
C SER A 105 -12.89 -4.39 24.00
N GLY A 106 -12.18 -5.47 23.66
CA GLY A 106 -12.42 -6.83 24.15
C GLY A 106 -13.54 -7.58 23.41
N GLU A 107 -14.07 -7.00 22.34
CA GLU A 107 -15.02 -7.69 21.46
C GLU A 107 -14.28 -8.61 20.49
N ARG A 108 -14.97 -9.64 19.99
CA ARG A 108 -14.43 -10.47 18.91
C ARG A 108 -14.66 -9.77 17.58
N PRO A 109 -13.60 -9.46 16.79
CA PRO A 109 -13.78 -8.89 15.47
C PRO A 109 -14.61 -9.78 14.56
N GLU A 110 -15.42 -9.17 13.70
CA GLU A 110 -16.28 -9.91 12.74
C GLU A 110 -15.47 -10.77 11.76
N VAL A 111 -14.26 -10.32 11.43
CA VAL A 111 -13.30 -11.03 10.58
C VAL A 111 -12.08 -11.40 11.41
N PRO A 112 -11.57 -12.64 11.34
CA PRO A 112 -10.34 -13.02 12.04
C PRO A 112 -9.15 -12.16 11.62
N LEU A 113 -8.58 -11.41 12.57
CA LEU A 113 -7.41 -10.56 12.34
C LEU A 113 -6.08 -11.23 12.72
N ASP A 114 -6.10 -12.38 13.39
CA ASP A 114 -4.91 -13.10 13.84
C ASP A 114 -3.97 -13.51 12.70
N ILE A 115 -4.51 -13.67 11.48
CA ILE A 115 -3.74 -13.95 10.27
C ILE A 115 -2.80 -12.78 9.90
N PHE A 116 -3.10 -11.57 10.39
CA PHE A 116 -2.30 -10.36 10.19
C PHE A 116 -1.44 -10.01 11.41
N ALA A 117 -1.39 -10.87 12.43
CA ALA A 117 -0.56 -10.63 13.60
C ALA A 117 0.94 -10.65 13.24
N HIS A 118 1.76 -9.91 14.00
CA HIS A 118 3.21 -9.82 13.75
C HIS A 118 3.91 -11.20 13.81
N ARG A 119 3.45 -12.08 14.71
CA ARG A 119 3.98 -13.44 14.93
C ARG A 119 3.93 -14.35 13.70
N ARG A 120 3.15 -14.00 12.67
CA ARG A 120 3.08 -14.80 11.43
C ARG A 120 4.44 -14.94 10.74
N PHE A 121 5.29 -13.91 10.84
CA PHE A 121 6.63 -13.95 10.27
C PHE A 121 7.59 -14.86 11.05
N ALA A 122 7.42 -14.97 12.36
CA ALA A 122 8.22 -15.87 13.20
C ALA A 122 7.82 -17.34 13.01
N THR A 123 6.53 -17.59 12.73
CA THR A 123 5.96 -18.94 12.59
C THR A 123 5.95 -19.45 11.15
N GLY A 124 6.22 -18.60 10.16
CA GLY A 124 6.17 -18.95 8.74
C GLY A 124 4.76 -19.08 8.16
N ASN A 125 3.72 -18.71 8.93
CA ASN A 125 2.32 -18.74 8.51
C ASN A 125 1.99 -17.49 7.66
N VAL A 126 2.68 -17.38 6.53
CA VAL A 126 2.66 -16.20 5.68
C VAL A 126 1.79 -16.46 4.45
N GLU A 127 0.84 -15.56 4.17
CA GLU A 127 -0.06 -15.62 3.02
C GLU A 127 0.17 -14.41 2.11
N PRO A 128 0.91 -14.56 0.99
CA PRO A 128 1.24 -13.44 0.12
C PRO A 128 0.01 -12.78 -0.51
N GLU A 129 -0.08 -11.45 -0.44
CA GLU A 129 -1.03 -10.67 -1.23
C GLU A 129 -0.65 -10.75 -2.72
N ARG A 130 -1.62 -11.12 -3.57
CA ARG A 130 -1.39 -11.32 -5.01
C ARG A 130 -1.81 -10.12 -5.84
N ASN A 131 -2.59 -9.21 -5.26
CA ASN A 131 -3.17 -8.05 -5.93
C ASN A 131 -2.54 -6.74 -5.43
N VAL A 132 -1.23 -6.73 -5.24
CA VAL A 132 -0.49 -5.50 -4.96
C VAL A 132 -0.40 -4.67 -6.25
N VAL A 133 -0.95 -3.46 -6.21
CA VAL A 133 -0.93 -2.50 -7.33
C VAL A 133 0.31 -1.61 -7.22
#